data_AF-A0A379F2C2-F1
#
_entry.id   AF-A0A379F2C2-F1
#
_cell.length_a   1.000
_cell.length_b   1.000
_cell.length_c   1.000
_cell.angle_alpha   90.00
_cell.angle_beta   90.00
_cell.angle_gamma   90.00
#
_symmetry.space_group_name_H-M   'P 1'
#
loop_
_entity.id
_entity.type
_entity.pdbx_description
1 polymer ?
#
loop_
_entity_poly.entity_id
_entity_poly.type
_entity_poly.pdbx_seq_one_letter_code
_entity_poly.pdbx_strand_id
1 'polypeptide(L)'
;MKTKITTLILLLLGLSSGKIQAKTYYHYTDAEGLTWTFTLDGNGGAVLDRGDNEEHCVSGPLIINNTITSNGQTNTHTIYTGDVLHIPAYVSDGTNTYPVRNISSFAFNYYFTAEKVILPSTLTGYSNYSYNENMGEGFFHTLIRRFVAEPGCQLHELGNLAFAYNFFNFPEETEGVLYYDFSECPLVQSTEYPFYETHDNALLFTNAVSNQAFHIRRKSTFTSTDNVVRAGVCATLHIDDEESFESPRTFTATQASYDRVFSNVAGKAVSTLYLPYPTDLPTGMRAYTLTSKGTDINGDKAFMFSPLPDGTRLQANTPYLVQVTDGQSHTLPTMHNVTVPATPNIDNTAVVASNDGNWKFYGTTLKIRNDKAFAKKAYYLNGNKWWQVQSGVANDFIAPFRCFISSPTGAVAAPSFFMVLEDDNTADGIKALETETNTDIKSGKYPFYSVDGKQMGNDYNKLESGQMYIVNGKKFYKI
;
A
#
# COMPACT_ATOMS: atom_id res chain seq x y z
N MET A 1 62.56 8.43 -50.24
CA MET A 1 61.16 8.70 -49.81
C MET A 1 60.36 7.44 -49.41
N LYS A 2 60.92 6.22 -49.40
CA LYS A 2 60.17 4.99 -49.03
C LYS A 2 60.39 4.48 -47.59
N THR A 3 61.44 4.94 -46.90
CA THR A 3 61.80 4.42 -45.56
C THR A 3 61.20 5.23 -44.40
N LYS A 4 60.67 6.44 -44.65
CA LYS A 4 60.04 7.29 -43.63
C LYS A 4 58.53 7.08 -43.49
N ILE A 5 57.90 6.36 -44.42
CA ILE A 5 56.46 6.06 -44.39
C ILE A 5 56.20 4.75 -43.60
N THR A 6 57.11 3.78 -43.64
CA THR A 6 56.96 2.50 -42.94
C THR A 6 57.04 2.65 -41.42
N THR A 7 57.88 3.54 -40.91
CA THR A 7 57.99 3.80 -39.46
C THR A 7 56.78 4.56 -38.91
N LEU A 8 56.13 5.41 -39.72
CA LEU A 8 54.93 6.13 -39.31
C LEU A 8 53.69 5.22 -39.27
N ILE A 9 53.60 4.24 -40.18
CA ILE A 9 52.52 3.25 -40.20
C ILE A 9 52.65 2.25 -39.03
N LEU A 10 53.86 1.86 -38.62
CA LEU A 10 54.05 1.05 -37.40
C LEU A 10 53.78 1.83 -36.10
N LEU A 11 54.00 3.15 -36.06
CA LEU A 11 53.63 3.98 -34.91
C LEU A 11 52.12 4.23 -34.82
N LEU A 12 51.43 4.35 -35.97
CA LEU A 12 49.97 4.50 -36.05
C LEU A 12 49.21 3.18 -35.80
N LEU A 13 49.77 2.03 -36.17
CA LEU A 13 49.21 0.71 -35.84
C LEU A 13 49.37 0.33 -34.35
N GLY A 14 50.33 0.95 -33.65
CA GLY A 14 50.44 0.85 -32.18
C GLY A 14 49.48 1.75 -31.41
N LEU A 15 48.89 2.75 -32.08
CA LEU A 15 47.91 3.68 -31.51
C LEU A 15 46.45 3.34 -31.89
N SER A 16 46.24 2.36 -32.78
CA SER A 16 44.92 1.91 -33.21
C SER A 16 44.49 0.57 -32.62
N SER A 17 45.15 0.08 -31.58
CA SER A 17 44.52 -0.92 -30.71
C SER A 17 43.59 -0.18 -29.74
N GLY A 18 42.46 0.27 -30.26
CA GLY A 18 41.24 0.38 -29.47
C GLY A 18 40.90 -1.02 -28.97
N LYS A 19 41.66 -1.52 -27.99
CA LYS A 19 41.19 -2.56 -27.11
C LYS A 19 40.04 -1.88 -26.38
N ILE A 20 38.83 -2.14 -26.84
CA ILE A 20 37.69 -2.24 -25.92
C ILE A 20 38.21 -3.16 -24.83
N GLN A 21 38.65 -2.61 -23.69
CA GLN A 21 39.06 -3.45 -22.58
C GLN A 21 37.79 -4.18 -22.18
N ALA A 22 37.77 -5.50 -22.35
CA ALA A 22 36.70 -6.33 -21.85
C ALA A 22 36.55 -6.02 -20.35
N LYS A 23 35.36 -5.57 -19.95
CA LYS A 23 35.09 -5.28 -18.55
C LYS A 23 35.22 -6.60 -17.79
N THR A 24 36.08 -6.62 -16.76
CA THR A 24 36.28 -7.84 -15.96
C THR A 24 35.22 -7.87 -14.88
N TYR A 25 34.37 -8.89 -14.91
CA TYR A 25 33.33 -9.13 -13.92
C TYR A 25 33.80 -10.13 -12.87
N TYR A 26 33.43 -9.85 -11.64
CA TYR A 26 33.69 -10.68 -10.46
C TYR A 26 32.35 -11.07 -9.82
N HIS A 27 32.37 -12.15 -9.05
CA HIS A 27 31.18 -12.67 -8.38
C HIS A 27 31.46 -12.88 -6.89
N TYR A 28 30.58 -12.37 -6.04
CA TYR A 28 30.64 -12.51 -4.60
C TYR A 28 29.35 -13.11 -4.07
N THR A 29 29.43 -14.23 -3.35
CA THR A 29 28.26 -14.82 -2.69
C THR A 29 28.20 -14.38 -1.23
N ASP A 30 27.08 -13.78 -0.82
CA ASP A 30 26.88 -13.31 0.54
C ASP A 30 26.39 -14.42 1.49
N ALA A 31 26.13 -14.05 2.75
CA ALA A 31 25.70 -14.97 3.79
C ALA A 31 24.27 -15.53 3.56
N GLU A 32 23.46 -14.88 2.74
CA GLU A 32 22.11 -15.34 2.36
C GLU A 32 22.16 -16.26 1.12
N GLY A 33 23.35 -16.46 0.55
CA GLY A 33 23.56 -17.25 -0.66
C GLY A 33 23.24 -16.50 -1.94
N LEU A 34 23.04 -15.18 -1.89
CA LEU A 34 22.89 -14.36 -3.07
C LEU A 34 24.26 -14.10 -3.69
N THR A 35 24.34 -14.26 -5.01
CA THR A 35 25.55 -13.99 -5.78
C THR A 35 25.43 -12.64 -6.48
N TRP A 36 26.36 -11.76 -6.15
CA TRP A 36 26.47 -10.39 -6.62
C TRP A 36 27.54 -10.28 -7.69
N THR A 37 27.18 -9.76 -8.85
CA THR A 37 28.10 -9.46 -9.94
C THR A 37 28.59 -8.02 -9.80
N PHE A 38 29.89 -7.82 -9.94
CA PHE A 38 30.52 -6.51 -9.77
C PHE A 38 31.76 -6.33 -10.62
N THR A 39 32.19 -5.07 -10.71
CA THR A 39 33.45 -4.67 -11.36
C THR A 39 34.25 -3.78 -10.41
N LEU A 40 35.57 -3.71 -10.62
CA LEU A 40 36.43 -2.86 -9.79
C LEU A 40 36.49 -1.44 -10.38
N ASP A 41 36.43 -0.43 -9.52
CA ASP A 41 36.46 0.99 -9.91
C ASP A 41 37.88 1.51 -10.24
N GLY A 42 38.91 0.68 -10.08
CA GLY A 42 40.32 1.06 -10.24
C GLY A 42 40.92 1.87 -9.08
N ASN A 43 40.10 2.30 -8.12
CA ASN A 43 40.44 3.11 -6.95
C ASN A 43 40.24 2.35 -5.62
N GLY A 44 40.27 1.02 -5.68
CA GLY A 44 40.11 0.14 -4.52
C GLY A 44 38.68 -0.02 -4.03
N GLY A 45 37.67 0.30 -4.84
CA GLY A 45 36.26 0.03 -4.60
C GLY A 45 35.63 -0.85 -5.67
N ALA A 46 34.36 -1.17 -5.48
CA ALA A 46 33.55 -1.98 -6.37
C ALA A 46 32.29 -1.24 -6.85
N VAL A 47 31.86 -1.60 -8.05
CA VAL A 47 30.59 -1.19 -8.67
C VAL A 47 29.76 -2.43 -8.93
N LEU A 48 28.56 -2.51 -8.36
CA LEU A 48 27.63 -3.58 -8.70
C LEU A 48 27.17 -3.43 -10.14
N ASP A 49 27.21 -4.52 -10.89
CA ASP A 49 26.95 -4.53 -12.33
C ASP A 49 26.32 -5.86 -12.73
N ARG A 50 25.40 -5.86 -13.69
CA ARG A 50 24.75 -7.08 -14.16
C ARG A 50 25.63 -7.93 -15.09
N GLY A 51 26.77 -7.42 -15.54
CA GLY A 51 27.53 -8.11 -16.58
C GLY A 51 26.92 -7.93 -17.96
N ASP A 52 27.52 -8.59 -18.96
CA ASP A 52 27.06 -8.46 -20.34
C ASP A 52 25.84 -9.34 -20.66
N ASN A 53 25.57 -10.36 -19.84
CA ASN A 53 24.60 -11.43 -20.15
C ASN A 53 23.49 -11.65 -19.10
N GLU A 54 23.54 -10.98 -17.94
CA GLU A 54 22.48 -11.10 -16.93
C GLU A 54 21.55 -9.88 -16.98
N GLU A 55 20.32 -10.07 -16.52
CA GLU A 55 19.34 -8.97 -16.43
C GLU A 55 19.57 -8.10 -15.19
N HIS A 56 20.11 -8.68 -14.11
CA HIS A 56 20.33 -8.02 -12.82
C HIS A 56 21.71 -8.38 -12.22
N CYS A 57 22.23 -7.52 -11.35
CA CYS A 57 23.51 -7.71 -10.65
C CYS A 57 23.43 -8.71 -9.49
N VAL A 58 22.25 -9.28 -9.22
CA VAL A 58 22.02 -10.24 -8.13
C VAL A 58 21.29 -11.48 -8.66
N SER A 59 21.74 -12.64 -8.20
CA SER A 59 21.14 -13.95 -8.47
C SER A 59 21.21 -14.80 -7.21
N GLY A 60 20.52 -15.94 -7.19
CA GLY A 60 20.61 -16.87 -6.06
C GLY A 60 19.27 -17.51 -5.70
N PRO A 61 19.22 -18.27 -4.60
CA PRO A 61 18.06 -19.09 -4.24
C PRO A 61 16.81 -18.28 -3.87
N LEU A 62 16.96 -17.01 -3.50
CA LEU A 62 15.85 -16.11 -3.17
C LEU A 62 15.37 -15.29 -4.37
N ILE A 63 16.01 -15.42 -5.54
CA ILE A 63 15.63 -14.74 -6.78
C ILE A 63 14.84 -15.72 -7.65
N ILE A 64 13.57 -15.40 -7.91
CA ILE A 64 12.70 -16.21 -8.77
C ILE A 64 12.21 -15.40 -9.96
N ASN A 65 11.91 -16.08 -11.06
CA ASN A 65 11.32 -15.46 -12.24
C ASN A 65 9.87 -15.89 -12.38
N ASN A 66 8.96 -14.93 -12.39
CA ASN A 66 7.55 -15.15 -12.66
C ASN A 66 7.15 -14.48 -13.97
N THR A 67 6.56 -15.24 -14.88
CA THR A 67 5.99 -14.69 -16.10
C THR A 67 4.60 -14.15 -15.80
N ILE A 68 4.41 -12.85 -16.00
CA ILE A 68 3.16 -12.15 -15.73
C ILE A 68 2.60 -11.63 -17.05
N THR A 69 1.34 -11.95 -17.33
CA THR A 69 0.60 -11.40 -18.47
C THR A 69 -0.35 -10.32 -17.98
N SER A 70 -0.13 -9.08 -18.41
CA SER A 70 -1.00 -7.93 -18.13
C SER A 70 -1.27 -7.16 -19.42
N ASN A 71 -2.53 -6.77 -19.66
CA ASN A 71 -2.93 -5.96 -20.82
C ASN A 71 -2.45 -6.51 -22.18
N GLY A 72 -2.40 -7.83 -22.32
CA GLY A 72 -1.94 -8.50 -23.55
C GLY A 72 -0.42 -8.53 -23.74
N GLN A 73 0.37 -7.97 -22.82
CA GLN A 73 1.82 -8.12 -22.77
C GLN A 73 2.20 -9.20 -21.76
N THR A 74 3.22 -10.00 -22.10
CA THR A 74 3.77 -11.02 -21.21
C THR A 74 5.20 -10.64 -20.88
N ASN A 75 5.48 -10.33 -19.63
CA ASN A 75 6.77 -9.89 -19.12
C ASN A 75 7.29 -10.89 -18.08
N THR A 76 8.61 -11.06 -18.01
CA THR A 76 9.25 -11.80 -16.91
C THR A 76 9.57 -10.83 -15.79
N HIS A 77 9.05 -11.13 -14.60
CA HIS A 77 9.33 -10.38 -13.37
C HIS A 77 10.33 -11.17 -12.53
N THR A 78 11.48 -10.56 -12.27
CA THR A 78 12.47 -11.06 -11.33
C THR A 78 12.10 -10.61 -9.93
N ILE A 79 11.79 -11.55 -9.05
CA ILE A 79 11.27 -11.26 -7.71
C ILE A 79 12.29 -11.74 -6.69
N TYR A 80 12.73 -10.83 -5.84
CA TYR A 80 13.38 -11.19 -4.58
C TYR A 80 12.32 -11.60 -3.56
N THR A 81 12.44 -12.81 -3.04
CA THR A 81 11.43 -13.45 -2.17
C THR A 81 11.70 -13.27 -0.68
N GLY A 82 12.84 -12.71 -0.31
CA GLY A 82 13.13 -12.35 1.09
C GLY A 82 12.43 -11.05 1.50
N ASP A 83 12.33 -10.84 2.82
CA ASP A 83 11.67 -9.66 3.39
C ASP A 83 12.45 -8.37 3.13
N VAL A 84 13.79 -8.45 3.16
CA VAL A 84 14.71 -7.31 2.99
C VAL A 84 15.90 -7.74 2.16
N LEU A 85 16.17 -7.03 1.06
CA LEU A 85 17.38 -7.17 0.26
C LEU A 85 18.41 -6.16 0.75
N HIS A 86 19.44 -6.63 1.43
CA HIS A 86 20.59 -5.81 1.78
C HIS A 86 21.59 -5.81 0.62
N ILE A 87 21.78 -4.66 -0.02
CA ILE A 87 22.86 -4.52 -0.98
C ILE A 87 24.19 -4.57 -0.20
N PRO A 88 25.16 -5.41 -0.61
CA PRO A 88 26.37 -5.64 0.18
C PRO A 88 27.20 -4.36 0.29
N ALA A 89 27.64 -4.03 1.50
CA ALA A 89 28.59 -2.94 1.72
C ALA A 89 30.00 -3.30 1.20
N TYR A 90 30.34 -4.59 1.17
CA TYR A 90 31.61 -5.09 0.71
C TYR A 90 31.44 -6.35 -0.13
N VAL A 91 32.25 -6.48 -1.18
CA VAL A 91 32.32 -7.66 -2.04
C VAL A 91 33.78 -8.13 -2.12
N SER A 92 33.99 -9.41 -2.45
CA SER A 92 35.31 -10.00 -2.57
C SER A 92 35.50 -10.71 -3.90
N ASP A 93 36.70 -10.61 -4.48
CA ASP A 93 37.15 -11.39 -5.64
C ASP A 93 37.82 -12.73 -5.23
N GLY A 94 37.74 -13.08 -3.94
CA GLY A 94 38.42 -14.25 -3.34
C GLY A 94 39.84 -13.96 -2.85
N THR A 95 40.44 -12.82 -3.21
CA THR A 95 41.77 -12.40 -2.74
C THR A 95 41.70 -11.17 -1.84
N ASN A 96 40.93 -10.17 -2.26
CA ASN A 96 40.77 -8.89 -1.59
C ASN A 96 39.29 -8.62 -1.31
N THR A 97 39.02 -7.65 -0.43
CA THR A 97 37.68 -7.17 -0.13
C THR A 97 37.59 -5.69 -0.52
N TYR A 98 36.50 -5.32 -1.19
CA TYR A 98 36.29 -4.01 -1.79
C TYR A 98 34.98 -3.40 -1.28
N PRO A 99 34.97 -2.15 -0.82
CA PRO A 99 33.73 -1.44 -0.51
C PRO A 99 32.93 -1.21 -1.79
N VAL A 100 31.62 -1.47 -1.73
CA VAL A 100 30.69 -1.13 -2.80
C VAL A 100 30.44 0.37 -2.74
N ARG A 101 30.89 1.08 -3.77
CA ARG A 101 30.83 2.55 -3.86
C ARG A 101 29.74 3.04 -4.79
N ASN A 102 29.34 2.21 -5.75
CA ASN A 102 28.37 2.58 -6.76
C ASN A 102 27.58 1.36 -7.30
N ILE A 103 26.49 1.65 -8.00
CA ILE A 103 25.64 0.68 -8.71
C ILE A 103 25.58 1.14 -10.16
N SER A 104 25.92 0.28 -11.11
CA SER A 104 25.96 0.64 -12.52
C SER A 104 24.55 0.84 -13.09
N SER A 105 24.46 1.52 -14.24
CA SER A 105 23.23 1.58 -15.02
C SER A 105 22.68 0.19 -15.30
N PHE A 106 21.36 0.06 -15.16
CA PHE A 106 20.58 -1.17 -15.31
C PHE A 106 21.01 -2.33 -14.41
N ALA A 107 21.83 -2.11 -13.37
CA ALA A 107 22.22 -3.16 -12.44
C ALA A 107 21.00 -3.87 -11.84
N PHE A 108 19.92 -3.13 -11.57
CA PHE A 108 18.58 -3.67 -11.38
C PHE A 108 17.70 -3.18 -12.52
N ASN A 109 17.50 -4.03 -13.54
CA ASN A 109 16.70 -3.71 -14.71
C ASN A 109 15.18 -3.89 -14.49
N TYR A 110 14.41 -3.64 -15.54
CA TYR A 110 12.95 -3.77 -15.62
C TYR A 110 12.40 -4.94 -14.80
N TYR A 111 11.29 -4.69 -14.11
CA TYR A 111 10.49 -5.69 -13.40
C TYR A 111 11.18 -6.39 -12.22
N PHE A 112 12.38 -5.94 -11.83
CA PHE A 112 12.94 -6.34 -10.54
C PHE A 112 12.01 -5.91 -9.41
N THR A 113 11.59 -6.86 -8.59
CA THR A 113 10.60 -6.65 -7.53
C THR A 113 11.17 -7.05 -6.17
N ALA A 114 11.02 -6.19 -5.17
CA ALA A 114 11.41 -6.48 -3.80
C ALA A 114 10.51 -5.75 -2.78
N GLU A 115 10.25 -6.40 -1.64
CA GLU A 115 9.46 -5.81 -0.55
C GLU A 115 10.20 -4.63 0.12
N LYS A 116 11.53 -4.77 0.26
CA LYS A 116 12.41 -3.73 0.77
C LYS A 116 13.83 -3.89 0.24
N VAL A 117 14.45 -2.77 -0.17
CA VAL A 117 15.88 -2.70 -0.50
C VAL A 117 16.57 -1.72 0.44
N ILE A 118 17.74 -2.11 0.92
CA ILE A 118 18.61 -1.29 1.76
C ILE A 118 19.92 -1.01 1.02
N LEU A 119 20.24 0.26 0.81
CA LEU A 119 21.52 0.72 0.27
C LEU A 119 22.58 0.77 1.39
N PRO A 120 23.80 0.27 1.14
CA PRO A 120 24.84 0.20 2.16
C PRO A 120 25.42 1.58 2.48
N SER A 121 25.91 1.73 3.69
CA SER A 121 26.64 2.94 4.13
C SER A 121 27.92 3.26 3.33
N THR A 122 28.52 2.27 2.65
CA THR A 122 29.74 2.46 1.83
C THR A 122 29.48 3.15 0.50
N LEU A 123 28.22 3.31 0.12
CA LEU A 123 27.81 3.87 -1.15
C LEU A 123 28.09 5.38 -1.16
N THR A 124 28.92 5.82 -2.12
CA THR A 124 29.31 7.23 -2.28
C THR A 124 28.74 7.83 -3.55
N GLY A 125 28.40 6.99 -4.52
CA GLY A 125 28.20 7.44 -5.89
C GLY A 125 29.51 7.90 -6.54
N TYR A 126 29.40 8.51 -7.71
CA TYR A 126 30.49 9.24 -8.36
C TYR A 126 30.17 10.73 -8.43
N SER A 127 31.16 11.60 -8.25
CA SER A 127 30.99 13.05 -8.17
C SER A 127 30.83 13.74 -9.53
N ASN A 128 30.51 12.99 -10.58
CA ASN A 128 30.48 13.47 -11.95
C ASN A 128 29.04 13.41 -12.47
N TYR A 129 28.63 14.52 -13.06
CA TYR A 129 27.27 14.80 -13.53
C TYR A 129 26.88 14.06 -14.83
N SER A 130 27.55 12.96 -15.15
CA SER A 130 27.19 12.17 -16.32
C SER A 130 26.09 11.18 -15.94
N TYR A 131 25.07 11.09 -16.78
CA TYR A 131 23.96 10.12 -16.71
C TYR A 131 24.39 8.68 -16.44
N ASN A 132 25.64 8.32 -16.74
CA ASN A 132 26.17 6.96 -16.60
C ASN A 132 27.04 6.73 -15.35
N GLU A 133 27.24 7.74 -14.50
CA GLU A 133 28.25 7.66 -13.44
C GLU A 133 27.65 7.51 -12.04
N ASN A 134 26.63 8.27 -11.64
CA ASN A 134 26.11 8.16 -10.27
C ASN A 134 24.78 7.41 -10.20
N MET A 135 24.85 6.07 -10.15
CA MET A 135 23.66 5.20 -10.08
C MET A 135 22.60 5.48 -11.15
N GLY A 136 22.97 6.15 -12.24
CA GLY A 136 22.04 6.53 -13.29
C GLY A 136 21.46 5.27 -13.93
N GLU A 137 20.14 5.18 -13.91
CA GLU A 137 19.32 4.03 -14.28
C GLU A 137 19.67 2.76 -13.50
N GLY A 138 20.29 2.86 -12.33
CA GLY A 138 20.70 1.71 -11.53
C GLY A 138 19.52 0.86 -11.05
N PHE A 139 18.34 1.47 -10.91
CA PHE A 139 17.08 0.82 -10.54
C PHE A 139 16.00 1.03 -11.59
N PHE A 140 16.40 0.88 -12.85
CA PHE A 140 15.57 1.12 -14.02
C PHE A 140 14.25 0.35 -13.95
N HIS A 141 13.18 1.09 -13.73
CA HIS A 141 11.81 0.60 -13.87
C HIS A 141 11.53 -0.64 -12.99
N THR A 142 12.07 -0.57 -11.77
CA THR A 142 11.90 -1.57 -10.72
C THR A 142 10.65 -1.31 -9.87
N LEU A 143 10.17 -2.37 -9.23
CA LEU A 143 9.09 -2.30 -8.25
C LEU A 143 9.61 -2.66 -6.85
N ILE A 144 10.22 -1.67 -6.23
CA ILE A 144 10.67 -1.79 -4.85
C ILE A 144 9.70 -1.02 -3.96
N ARG A 145 9.07 -1.70 -3.01
CA ARG A 145 8.03 -1.07 -2.19
C ARG A 145 8.60 -0.12 -1.14
N ARG A 146 9.74 -0.48 -0.55
CA ARG A 146 10.46 0.30 0.46
C ARG A 146 11.91 0.41 0.08
N PHE A 147 12.41 1.62 -0.04
CA PHE A 147 13.80 1.85 -0.41
C PHE A 147 14.47 2.69 0.67
N VAL A 148 15.57 2.22 1.25
CA VAL A 148 16.19 2.87 2.42
C VAL A 148 17.69 2.97 2.24
N ALA A 149 18.25 4.14 2.52
CA ALA A 149 19.69 4.28 2.71
C ALA A 149 20.08 4.05 4.17
N GLU A 150 21.11 3.22 4.40
CA GLU A 150 21.68 3.05 5.73
C GLU A 150 22.25 4.36 6.27
N PRO A 151 22.23 4.57 7.60
CA PRO A 151 22.98 5.63 8.23
C PRO A 151 24.45 5.60 7.81
N GLY A 152 24.97 6.76 7.40
CA GLY A 152 26.35 6.89 6.92
C GLY A 152 26.52 6.74 5.40
N CYS A 153 25.46 6.38 4.66
CA CYS A 153 25.48 6.45 3.20
C CYS A 153 25.84 7.87 2.72
N GLN A 154 26.82 7.97 1.81
CA GLN A 154 27.42 9.24 1.37
C GLN A 154 26.89 9.69 0.00
N LEU A 155 25.73 9.18 -0.43
CA LEU A 155 25.06 9.65 -1.64
C LEU A 155 24.69 11.13 -1.50
N HIS A 156 25.32 11.98 -2.31
CA HIS A 156 25.16 13.43 -2.30
C HIS A 156 24.12 13.91 -3.34
N GLU A 157 23.68 13.02 -4.22
CA GLU A 157 22.62 13.19 -5.19
C GLU A 157 22.00 11.82 -5.52
N LEU A 158 20.82 11.82 -6.14
CA LEU A 158 20.19 10.60 -6.63
C LEU A 158 20.43 10.40 -8.14
N GLY A 159 20.82 11.44 -8.89
CA GLY A 159 20.86 11.37 -10.36
C GLY A 159 19.51 10.93 -10.96
N ASN A 160 19.54 10.27 -12.11
CA ASN A 160 18.40 9.57 -12.68
C ASN A 160 18.36 8.10 -12.24
N LEU A 161 18.00 7.77 -10.99
CA LEU A 161 17.87 6.35 -10.55
C LEU A 161 16.89 5.52 -11.40
N ALA A 162 15.98 6.21 -12.09
CA ALA A 162 14.94 5.65 -12.92
C ALA A 162 13.97 4.71 -12.18
N PHE A 163 13.65 5.04 -10.94
CA PHE A 163 12.64 4.28 -10.20
C PHE A 163 11.27 4.36 -10.86
N ALA A 164 10.58 3.21 -10.84
CA ALA A 164 9.25 2.99 -11.38
C ALA A 164 9.11 3.21 -12.92
N TYR A 165 8.14 2.56 -13.55
CA TYR A 165 7.68 2.85 -14.91
C TYR A 165 6.18 2.57 -14.98
N ASN A 166 5.48 3.36 -15.79
CA ASN A 166 4.18 3.09 -16.40
C ASN A 166 3.41 1.93 -15.73
N PHE A 167 2.57 2.27 -14.75
CA PHE A 167 1.87 1.33 -13.86
C PHE A 167 1.06 0.25 -14.60
N PHE A 168 0.68 0.46 -15.88
CA PHE A 168 -0.03 -0.54 -16.68
C PHE A 168 0.73 -1.87 -16.87
N ASN A 169 2.06 -1.85 -16.74
CA ASN A 169 2.89 -3.05 -16.89
C ASN A 169 3.06 -3.83 -15.58
N PHE A 170 2.64 -3.26 -14.45
CA PHE A 170 2.65 -3.90 -13.14
C PHE A 170 1.20 -4.17 -12.75
N PRO A 171 0.73 -5.44 -12.72
CA PRO A 171 -0.63 -5.71 -12.32
C PRO A 171 -0.91 -5.08 -10.93
N GLU A 172 -2.13 -4.58 -10.72
CA GLU A 172 -2.68 -4.02 -9.47
C GLU A 172 -2.50 -4.93 -8.22
N GLU A 173 -2.02 -6.14 -8.45
CA GLU A 173 -1.62 -7.14 -7.47
C GLU A 173 -0.42 -6.71 -6.60
N THR A 174 0.44 -5.81 -7.03
CA THR A 174 1.76 -5.64 -6.39
C THR A 174 1.86 -4.60 -5.26
N GLU A 175 0.71 -4.14 -4.73
CA GLU A 175 0.57 -3.24 -3.55
C GLU A 175 1.35 -1.91 -3.56
N GLY A 176 2.05 -1.60 -4.65
CA GLY A 176 2.64 -0.30 -4.94
C GLY A 176 3.86 0.10 -4.10
N VAL A 177 4.50 1.19 -4.53
CA VAL A 177 5.60 1.84 -3.80
C VAL A 177 5.05 2.56 -2.58
N LEU A 178 5.69 2.38 -1.42
CA LEU A 178 5.27 2.99 -0.16
C LEU A 178 6.18 4.16 0.24
N TYR A 179 7.50 3.99 0.20
CA TYR A 179 8.41 5.07 0.54
C TYR A 179 9.84 4.88 0.03
N TYR A 180 10.52 6.03 -0.12
CA TYR A 180 11.96 6.15 -0.28
C TYR A 180 12.53 6.95 0.90
N ASP A 181 13.46 6.37 1.66
CA ASP A 181 14.10 7.01 2.81
C ASP A 181 15.58 7.28 2.54
N PHE A 182 15.88 8.54 2.23
CA PHE A 182 17.22 9.10 2.10
C PHE A 182 17.50 10.18 3.16
N SER A 183 16.80 10.14 4.30
CA SER A 183 16.91 11.16 5.36
C SER A 183 18.35 11.39 5.83
N GLU A 184 19.14 10.32 5.88
CA GLU A 184 20.50 10.30 6.41
C GLU A 184 21.58 10.54 5.33
N CYS A 185 21.18 10.67 4.06
CA CYS A 185 22.10 10.95 2.96
C CYS A 185 22.39 12.46 2.85
N PRO A 186 23.61 12.87 2.48
CA PRO A 186 23.97 14.28 2.27
C PRO A 186 23.45 14.86 0.92
N LEU A 187 22.21 14.56 0.55
CA LEU A 187 21.56 15.07 -0.67
C LEU A 187 21.49 16.61 -0.68
N VAL A 188 22.02 17.28 -1.70
CA VAL A 188 21.95 18.75 -1.78
C VAL A 188 21.02 19.23 -2.89
N GLN A 189 21.47 19.21 -4.14
CA GLN A 189 20.71 19.71 -5.28
C GLN A 189 20.73 18.67 -6.39
N SER A 190 19.55 18.24 -6.82
CA SER A 190 19.41 17.48 -8.05
C SER A 190 18.89 18.37 -9.15
N THR A 191 19.35 18.07 -10.35
CA THR A 191 18.92 18.63 -11.62
C THR A 191 18.32 17.56 -12.53
N GLU A 192 18.29 16.32 -12.06
CA GLU A 192 17.75 15.17 -12.77
C GLU A 192 16.48 14.65 -12.09
N TYR A 193 15.76 13.81 -12.82
CA TYR A 193 14.48 13.21 -12.44
C TYR A 193 14.71 11.77 -11.92
N PRO A 194 15.05 11.55 -10.64
CA PRO A 194 15.34 10.20 -10.11
C PRO A 194 14.15 9.25 -10.16
N PHE A 195 12.94 9.81 -10.16
CA PHE A 195 11.69 9.08 -10.14
C PHE A 195 10.95 9.34 -11.45
N TYR A 196 10.54 8.25 -12.11
CA TYR A 196 9.46 8.32 -13.07
C TYR A 196 8.12 8.36 -12.32
N GLU A 197 7.01 8.09 -13.02
CA GLU A 197 5.69 8.00 -12.41
C GLU A 197 5.65 6.93 -11.31
N THR A 198 5.29 7.34 -10.09
CA THR A 198 5.20 6.48 -8.91
C THR A 198 3.81 6.54 -8.28
N HIS A 199 3.58 5.74 -7.24
CA HIS A 199 2.32 5.75 -6.49
C HIS A 199 2.17 7.08 -5.77
N ASP A 200 0.99 7.68 -5.84
CA ASP A 200 0.74 9.02 -5.33
C ASP A 200 0.87 9.08 -3.80
N ASN A 201 0.54 8.01 -3.07
CA ASN A 201 0.74 7.91 -1.62
C ASN A 201 2.19 7.69 -1.18
N ALA A 202 3.12 7.46 -2.12
CA ALA A 202 4.51 7.21 -1.77
C ALA A 202 5.15 8.41 -1.06
N LEU A 203 5.91 8.14 0.00
CA LEU A 203 6.66 9.17 0.74
C LEU A 203 8.12 9.24 0.26
N LEU A 204 8.64 10.47 0.14
CA LEU A 204 10.07 10.72 -0.07
C LEU A 204 10.64 11.42 1.16
N PHE A 205 11.52 10.74 1.91
CA PHE A 205 12.24 11.34 3.02
C PHE A 205 13.63 11.78 2.59
N THR A 206 13.97 13.03 2.92
CA THR A 206 15.27 13.63 2.63
C THR A 206 15.74 14.51 3.79
N ASN A 207 17.00 14.92 3.74
CA ASN A 207 17.53 15.93 4.65
C ASN A 207 16.92 17.33 4.38
N ALA A 208 17.24 18.30 5.23
CA ALA A 208 16.65 19.65 5.17
C ALA A 208 17.04 20.45 3.92
N VAL A 209 18.22 20.22 3.35
CA VAL A 209 18.77 21.02 2.25
C VAL A 209 18.39 20.47 0.86
N SER A 210 17.87 19.25 0.81
CA SER A 210 17.50 18.57 -0.43
C SER A 210 16.32 19.24 -1.13
N ASN A 211 16.47 19.51 -2.43
CA ASN A 211 15.38 19.97 -3.30
C ASN A 211 14.61 18.82 -3.99
N GLN A 212 14.92 17.55 -3.70
CA GLN A 212 14.34 16.42 -4.41
C GLN A 212 12.82 16.30 -4.24
N ALA A 213 12.14 15.84 -5.29
CA ALA A 213 10.68 15.79 -5.37
C ALA A 213 10.20 14.74 -6.38
N PHE A 214 8.90 14.42 -6.37
CA PHE A 214 8.28 13.51 -7.34
C PHE A 214 7.84 14.30 -8.58
N HIS A 215 8.73 14.48 -9.55
CA HIS A 215 8.46 15.33 -10.71
C HIS A 215 7.35 14.81 -11.64
N ILE A 216 7.10 13.50 -11.63
CA ILE A 216 6.05 12.86 -12.42
C ILE A 216 5.06 12.21 -11.44
N ARG A 217 3.82 12.68 -11.47
CA ARG A 217 2.71 12.20 -10.63
C ARG A 217 1.69 11.48 -11.50
N ARG A 218 1.04 10.44 -10.95
CA ARG A 218 0.05 9.64 -11.68
C ARG A 218 -1.29 10.37 -11.73
N LYS A 219 -1.78 10.87 -10.59
CA LYS A 219 -2.98 11.71 -10.53
C LYS A 219 -2.62 13.19 -10.62
N SER A 220 -3.32 13.92 -11.49
CA SER A 220 -3.11 15.37 -11.69
C SER A 220 -3.49 16.23 -10.48
N THR A 221 -4.18 15.65 -9.50
CA THR A 221 -4.49 16.27 -8.21
C THR A 221 -3.30 16.33 -7.26
N PHE A 222 -2.20 15.63 -7.58
CA PHE A 222 -0.96 15.67 -6.81
C PHE A 222 0.07 16.59 -7.46
N THR A 223 0.77 17.34 -6.61
CA THR A 223 1.91 18.17 -7.01
C THR A 223 3.22 17.43 -6.81
N SER A 224 4.30 17.94 -7.42
CA SER A 224 5.62 17.30 -7.28
C SER A 224 6.15 17.30 -5.85
N THR A 225 5.72 18.26 -5.04
CA THR A 225 6.15 18.43 -3.65
C THR A 225 5.24 17.73 -2.63
N ASP A 226 4.09 17.19 -3.06
CA ASP A 226 3.23 16.42 -2.17
C ASP A 226 3.96 15.17 -1.70
N ASN A 227 3.80 14.84 -0.43
CA ASN A 227 4.36 13.63 0.20
C ASN A 227 5.90 13.61 0.26
N VAL A 228 6.54 14.79 0.19
CA VAL A 228 7.98 14.95 0.42
C VAL A 228 8.26 15.45 1.83
N VAL A 229 8.92 14.62 2.62
CA VAL A 229 9.31 14.88 4.02
C VAL A 229 10.76 15.32 4.09
N ARG A 230 10.99 16.61 4.34
CA ARG A 230 12.34 17.19 4.50
C ARG A 230 12.63 17.39 5.98
N ALA A 231 13.66 16.70 6.49
CA ALA A 231 14.05 16.76 7.90
C ALA A 231 12.86 16.65 8.88
N GLY A 232 11.96 15.69 8.62
CA GLY A 232 10.79 15.44 9.45
C GLY A 232 9.60 16.37 9.23
N VAL A 233 9.60 17.22 8.19
CA VAL A 233 8.48 18.10 7.85
C VAL A 233 7.98 17.83 6.43
N CYS A 234 6.69 17.56 6.30
CA CYS A 234 5.98 17.46 5.03
C CYS A 234 5.10 18.69 4.86
N ALA A 235 5.33 19.50 3.82
CA ALA A 235 4.53 20.71 3.60
C ALA A 235 3.06 20.37 3.28
N THR A 236 2.86 19.39 2.40
CA THR A 236 1.54 18.87 2.02
C THR A 236 1.61 17.35 2.02
N LEU A 237 0.88 16.73 2.94
CA LEU A 237 0.55 15.32 2.89
C LEU A 237 -0.80 15.18 2.18
N HIS A 238 -0.83 14.46 1.07
CA HIS A 238 -2.03 14.19 0.31
C HIS A 238 -2.20 12.67 0.25
N ILE A 239 -3.33 12.17 0.73
CA ILE A 239 -3.66 10.74 0.75
C ILE A 239 -4.78 10.46 -0.25
N ASP A 240 -4.47 9.59 -1.20
CA ASP A 240 -5.39 8.91 -2.11
C ASP A 240 -5.98 7.68 -1.42
N ASP A 241 -7.29 7.60 -1.32
CA ASP A 241 -8.03 6.49 -0.69
C ASP A 241 -7.79 5.12 -1.34
N GLU A 242 -7.37 5.10 -2.61
CA GLU A 242 -7.22 3.88 -3.38
C GLU A 242 -5.83 3.24 -3.22
N GLU A 243 -4.87 3.96 -2.64
CA GLU A 243 -3.48 3.52 -2.57
C GLU A 243 -2.99 3.20 -1.15
N SER A 244 -2.11 2.22 -1.03
CA SER A 244 -1.46 1.90 0.23
C SER A 244 -0.57 3.06 0.72
N PHE A 245 -0.48 3.21 2.04
CA PHE A 245 0.39 4.18 2.68
C PHE A 245 1.16 3.56 3.84
N GLU A 246 2.45 3.85 3.94
CA GLU A 246 3.30 3.49 5.08
C GLU A 246 4.35 4.56 5.31
N SER A 247 4.56 4.92 6.57
CA SER A 247 5.63 5.81 6.98
C SER A 247 6.64 5.08 7.88
N PRO A 248 7.93 5.04 7.54
CA PRO A 248 8.97 4.47 8.40
C PRO A 248 9.33 5.38 9.58
N ARG A 249 8.95 6.66 9.53
CA ARG A 249 9.34 7.68 10.51
C ARG A 249 8.16 8.53 10.94
N THR A 250 8.25 9.08 12.14
CA THR A 250 7.33 10.14 12.55
C THR A 250 7.72 11.45 11.88
N PHE A 251 6.74 12.20 11.37
CA PHE A 251 6.94 13.53 10.79
C PHE A 251 5.76 14.45 11.08
N THR A 252 5.94 15.75 10.83
CA THR A 252 4.87 16.75 10.92
C THR A 252 4.38 17.10 9.52
N ALA A 253 3.08 16.96 9.27
CA ALA A 253 2.43 17.46 8.07
C ALA A 253 1.87 18.87 8.35
N THR A 254 2.37 19.89 7.65
CA THR A 254 1.85 21.26 7.77
C THR A 254 0.42 21.33 7.24
N GLN A 255 0.12 20.58 6.18
CA GLN A 255 -1.22 20.31 5.68
C GLN A 255 -1.37 18.81 5.43
N ALA A 256 -2.52 18.22 5.80
CA ALA A 256 -2.86 16.83 5.51
C ALA A 256 -4.29 16.74 4.95
N SER A 257 -4.44 16.09 3.79
CA SER A 257 -5.73 15.87 3.12
C SER A 257 -5.92 14.41 2.74
N TYR A 258 -7.20 14.00 2.65
CA TYR A 258 -7.63 12.68 2.25
C TYR A 258 -8.82 12.81 1.31
N ASP A 259 -8.78 12.14 0.16
CA ASP A 259 -9.68 12.42 -0.97
C ASP A 259 -11.00 11.64 -0.97
N ARG A 260 -11.21 10.73 0.00
CA ARG A 260 -12.43 9.94 0.05
C ARG A 260 -13.68 10.79 0.27
N VAL A 261 -14.68 10.55 -0.58
CA VAL A 261 -16.04 11.07 -0.41
C VAL A 261 -16.91 10.03 0.30
N PHE A 262 -17.58 10.44 1.38
CA PHE A 262 -18.54 9.63 2.13
C PHE A 262 -19.95 9.91 1.62
N SER A 263 -20.47 9.00 0.78
CA SER A 263 -21.78 9.13 0.13
C SER A 263 -22.83 8.12 0.60
N ASN A 264 -22.51 7.32 1.63
CA ASN A 264 -23.44 6.38 2.27
C ASN A 264 -24.43 7.14 3.17
N VAL A 265 -25.42 7.80 2.55
CA VAL A 265 -26.36 8.72 3.22
C VAL A 265 -27.66 8.07 3.71
N ALA A 266 -27.85 6.77 3.46
CA ALA A 266 -29.11 6.08 3.73
C ALA A 266 -29.20 5.58 5.18
N GLY A 267 -30.08 6.16 5.98
CA GLY A 267 -30.45 5.66 7.31
C GLY A 267 -29.24 5.51 8.25
N LYS A 268 -29.03 4.30 8.78
CA LYS A 268 -27.91 3.95 9.68
C LYS A 268 -26.69 3.37 8.95
N ALA A 269 -26.54 3.64 7.65
CA ALA A 269 -25.38 3.16 6.90
C ALA A 269 -24.09 3.82 7.40
N VAL A 270 -23.05 3.01 7.61
CA VAL A 270 -21.73 3.51 8.05
C VAL A 270 -20.62 3.07 7.09
N SER A 271 -19.51 3.78 7.17
CA SER A 271 -18.25 3.46 6.52
C SER A 271 -17.19 3.20 7.58
N THR A 272 -16.14 2.44 7.23
CA THR A 272 -14.95 2.32 8.10
C THR A 272 -13.94 3.42 7.78
N LEU A 273 -13.18 3.88 8.78
CA LEU A 273 -12.12 4.87 8.60
C LEU A 273 -10.91 4.53 9.50
N TYR A 274 -9.71 4.51 8.91
CA TYR A 274 -8.42 4.40 9.60
C TYR A 274 -7.39 5.29 8.91
N LEU A 275 -7.03 6.42 9.52
CA LEU A 275 -6.08 7.37 8.93
C LEU A 275 -4.73 7.38 9.65
N PRO A 276 -3.62 7.65 8.95
CA PRO A 276 -2.29 7.73 9.56
C PRO A 276 -2.07 9.01 10.38
N TYR A 277 -3.04 9.93 10.42
CA TYR A 277 -2.95 11.21 11.13
C TYR A 277 -4.29 11.55 11.80
N PRO A 278 -4.31 12.42 12.83
CA PRO A 278 -5.55 12.79 13.51
C PRO A 278 -6.41 13.71 12.63
N THR A 279 -7.73 13.48 12.62
CA THR A 279 -8.66 14.24 11.78
C THR A 279 -9.90 14.68 12.57
N ASP A 280 -10.48 15.80 12.19
CA ASP A 280 -11.78 16.23 12.68
C ASP A 280 -12.89 15.70 11.75
N LEU A 281 -14.08 15.46 12.27
CA LEU A 281 -15.25 15.16 11.45
C LEU A 281 -16.04 16.45 11.15
N PRO A 282 -16.53 16.63 9.90
CA PRO A 282 -17.42 17.74 9.60
C PRO A 282 -18.76 17.60 10.32
N THR A 283 -19.45 18.74 10.53
CA THR A 283 -20.85 18.73 10.96
C THR A 283 -21.69 17.90 9.99
N GLY A 284 -22.57 17.05 10.52
CA GLY A 284 -23.34 16.09 9.71
C GLY A 284 -22.70 14.71 9.62
N MET A 285 -21.58 14.48 10.31
CA MET A 285 -20.99 13.17 10.51
C MET A 285 -20.80 12.82 11.99
N ARG A 286 -20.81 11.52 12.29
CA ARG A 286 -20.53 10.97 13.62
C ARG A 286 -19.59 9.77 13.53
N ALA A 287 -18.71 9.62 14.51
CA ALA A 287 -17.83 8.45 14.65
C ALA A 287 -18.29 7.52 15.77
N TYR A 288 -17.91 6.26 15.64
CA TYR A 288 -18.18 5.20 16.59
C TYR A 288 -16.92 4.38 16.85
N THR A 289 -16.83 3.85 18.07
CA THR A 289 -15.78 2.91 18.47
C THR A 289 -16.38 1.58 18.87
N LEU A 290 -15.63 0.49 18.66
CA LEU A 290 -16.02 -0.83 19.10
C LEU A 290 -15.98 -0.89 20.62
N THR A 291 -17.08 -1.30 21.24
CA THR A 291 -17.16 -1.43 22.70
C THR A 291 -17.29 -2.87 23.16
N SER A 292 -18.01 -3.70 22.40
CA SER A 292 -18.13 -5.11 22.74
C SER A 292 -18.51 -5.98 21.55
N LYS A 293 -18.45 -7.31 21.76
CA LYS A 293 -19.12 -8.32 20.96
C LYS A 293 -20.13 -9.03 21.84
N GLY A 294 -21.21 -9.51 21.25
CA GLY A 294 -22.22 -10.27 21.98
C GLY A 294 -23.20 -10.92 21.03
N THR A 295 -24.44 -11.01 21.50
CA THR A 295 -25.57 -11.26 20.64
C THR A 295 -26.35 -9.97 20.45
N ASP A 296 -26.87 -9.74 19.25
CA ASP A 296 -27.89 -8.74 19.04
C ASP A 296 -29.17 -9.12 19.81
N ILE A 297 -30.18 -8.25 19.72
CA ILE A 297 -31.48 -8.45 20.37
C ILE A 297 -32.22 -9.73 19.92
N ASN A 298 -31.80 -10.39 18.83
CA ASN A 298 -32.35 -11.66 18.34
C ASN A 298 -31.55 -12.90 18.76
N GLY A 299 -30.41 -12.74 19.46
CA GLY A 299 -29.51 -13.85 19.77
C GLY A 299 -28.45 -14.11 18.69
N ASP A 300 -28.38 -13.31 17.62
CA ASP A 300 -27.39 -13.46 16.56
C ASP A 300 -26.07 -12.80 16.96
N LYS A 301 -24.93 -13.39 16.61
CA LYS A 301 -23.63 -12.82 16.99
C LYS A 301 -23.42 -11.45 16.33
N ALA A 302 -23.05 -10.45 17.14
CA ALA A 302 -22.90 -9.07 16.70
C ALA A 302 -21.71 -8.37 17.34
N PHE A 303 -21.23 -7.34 16.65
CA PHE A 303 -20.28 -6.35 17.18
C PHE A 303 -21.00 -5.04 17.44
N MET A 304 -20.80 -4.50 18.65
CA MET A 304 -21.50 -3.34 19.17
C MET A 304 -20.57 -2.14 19.19
N PHE A 305 -21.06 -1.03 18.68
CA PHE A 305 -20.30 0.21 18.52
C PHE A 305 -21.06 1.35 19.19
N SER A 306 -20.38 2.09 20.05
CA SER A 306 -20.95 3.26 20.73
C SER A 306 -20.46 4.54 20.07
N PRO A 307 -21.27 5.62 20.09
CA PRO A 307 -20.89 6.86 19.47
C PRO A 307 -19.83 7.57 20.30
N LEU A 308 -18.93 8.26 19.59
CA LEU A 308 -18.10 9.27 20.21
C LEU A 308 -18.91 10.56 20.38
N PRO A 309 -18.60 11.39 21.40
CA PRO A 309 -19.21 12.72 21.51
C PRO A 309 -19.05 13.52 20.20
N ASP A 310 -20.10 14.23 19.80
CA ASP A 310 -20.05 15.05 18.59
C ASP A 310 -18.91 16.09 18.68
N GLY A 311 -18.16 16.25 17.58
CA GLY A 311 -16.97 17.10 17.54
C GLY A 311 -15.69 16.45 18.12
N THR A 312 -15.73 15.18 18.52
CA THR A 312 -14.51 14.46 18.94
C THR A 312 -13.51 14.38 17.78
N ARG A 313 -12.28 14.83 18.02
CA ARG A 313 -11.15 14.64 17.10
C ARG A 313 -10.70 13.19 17.09
N LEU A 314 -10.70 12.58 15.91
CA LEU A 314 -10.26 11.20 15.70
C LEU A 314 -8.75 11.12 15.80
N GLN A 315 -8.26 10.06 16.43
CA GLN A 315 -6.83 9.84 16.64
C GLN A 315 -6.20 9.17 15.42
N ALA A 316 -4.92 9.44 15.18
CA ALA A 316 -4.13 8.73 14.18
C ALA A 316 -4.11 7.22 14.48
N ASN A 317 -4.05 6.42 13.42
CA ASN A 317 -3.91 4.96 13.48
C ASN A 317 -4.90 4.31 14.44
N THR A 318 -6.14 4.80 14.48
CA THR A 318 -7.20 4.26 15.33
C THR A 318 -8.40 3.87 14.45
N PRO A 319 -8.94 2.65 14.60
CA PRO A 319 -10.05 2.20 13.76
C PRO A 319 -11.39 2.76 14.24
N TYR A 320 -12.16 3.31 13.30
CA TYR A 320 -13.49 3.87 13.56
C TYR A 320 -14.53 3.40 12.54
N LEU A 321 -15.80 3.42 12.94
CA LEU A 321 -16.91 3.57 12.00
C LEU A 321 -17.29 5.04 11.93
N VAL A 322 -17.69 5.51 10.76
CA VAL A 322 -18.19 6.86 10.53
C VAL A 322 -19.53 6.80 9.80
N GLN A 323 -20.48 7.59 10.27
CA GLN A 323 -21.83 7.69 9.70
C GLN A 323 -22.06 9.12 9.20
N VAL A 324 -22.71 9.25 8.04
CA VAL A 324 -23.35 10.49 7.62
C VAL A 324 -24.73 10.58 8.28
N THR A 325 -25.00 11.67 9.00
CA THR A 325 -26.23 11.84 9.79
C THR A 325 -27.21 12.86 9.21
N ASP A 326 -26.78 13.70 8.27
CA ASP A 326 -27.59 14.78 7.69
C ASP A 326 -28.14 14.47 6.28
N GLY A 327 -27.82 13.29 5.75
CA GLY A 327 -28.26 12.83 4.44
C GLY A 327 -27.49 13.43 3.26
N GLN A 328 -26.39 14.16 3.49
CA GLN A 328 -25.55 14.77 2.44
C GLN A 328 -24.19 14.07 2.32
N SER A 329 -23.59 14.09 1.12
CA SER A 329 -22.23 13.55 0.99
C SER A 329 -21.22 14.50 1.64
N HIS A 330 -20.18 13.94 2.26
CA HIS A 330 -19.13 14.70 2.95
C HIS A 330 -17.72 14.27 2.54
N THR A 331 -16.77 15.18 2.68
CA THR A 331 -15.32 14.90 2.68
C THR A 331 -14.74 15.29 4.04
N LEU A 332 -13.58 14.74 4.38
CA LEU A 332 -12.87 15.19 5.59
C LEU A 332 -12.22 16.56 5.36
N PRO A 333 -12.08 17.37 6.43
CA PRO A 333 -11.38 18.65 6.33
C PRO A 333 -9.87 18.45 6.11
N THR A 334 -9.23 19.45 5.51
CA THR A 334 -7.77 19.56 5.51
C THR A 334 -7.30 19.85 6.93
N MET A 335 -6.37 19.04 7.43
CA MET A 335 -5.79 19.19 8.75
C MET A 335 -4.51 20.01 8.68
N HIS A 336 -4.21 20.77 9.73
CA HIS A 336 -3.03 21.63 9.79
C HIS A 336 -2.11 21.25 10.95
N ASN A 337 -0.80 21.23 10.69
CA ASN A 337 0.26 20.97 11.67
C ASN A 337 0.02 19.70 12.50
N VAL A 338 -0.28 18.60 11.83
CA VAL A 338 -0.55 17.32 12.49
C VAL A 338 0.68 16.43 12.50
N THR A 339 0.86 15.68 13.58
CA THR A 339 1.87 14.63 13.65
C THR A 339 1.37 13.37 12.96
N VAL A 340 2.17 12.84 12.05
CA VAL A 340 2.02 11.54 11.41
C VAL A 340 3.04 10.61 12.04
N PRO A 341 2.64 9.71 12.96
CA PRO A 341 3.59 8.76 13.54
C PRO A 341 4.08 7.77 12.47
N ALA A 342 5.23 7.13 12.74
CA ALA A 342 5.63 5.93 12.01
C ALA A 342 4.49 4.90 12.04
N THR A 343 4.22 4.24 10.91
CA THR A 343 3.11 3.31 10.80
C THR A 343 3.29 2.17 11.81
N PRO A 344 2.37 2.00 12.77
CA PRO A 344 2.49 0.97 13.77
C PRO A 344 2.11 -0.40 13.19
N ASN A 345 2.52 -1.46 13.87
CA ASN A 345 1.94 -2.78 13.65
C ASN A 345 0.44 -2.72 13.96
N ILE A 346 -0.41 -3.20 13.04
CA ILE A 346 -1.87 -3.19 13.16
C ILE A 346 -2.40 -3.94 14.40
N ASP A 347 -1.64 -4.90 14.94
CA ASP A 347 -2.02 -5.60 16.17
C ASP A 347 -1.94 -4.71 17.42
N ASN A 348 -1.12 -3.65 17.37
CA ASN A 348 -0.95 -2.70 18.47
C ASN A 348 -2.03 -1.61 18.48
N THR A 349 -2.74 -1.41 17.35
CA THR A 349 -3.79 -0.39 17.22
C THR A 349 -5.20 -0.97 17.14
N ALA A 350 -5.32 -2.28 17.02
CA ALA A 350 -6.60 -2.97 16.98
C ALA A 350 -7.34 -2.88 18.33
N VAL A 351 -8.64 -2.60 18.25
CA VAL A 351 -9.52 -2.51 19.42
C VAL A 351 -10.09 -3.89 19.74
N VAL A 352 -9.94 -4.34 20.98
CA VAL A 352 -10.41 -5.66 21.40
C VAL A 352 -11.93 -5.64 21.62
N ALA A 353 -12.64 -6.60 21.04
CA ALA A 353 -14.11 -6.67 21.13
C ALA A 353 -14.63 -7.32 22.41
N SER A 354 -13.77 -8.00 23.18
CA SER A 354 -14.18 -8.69 24.40
C SER A 354 -13.00 -9.04 25.28
N ASN A 355 -13.26 -9.21 26.57
CA ASN A 355 -12.24 -9.55 27.56
C ASN A 355 -11.49 -10.86 27.26
N ASP A 356 -12.06 -11.76 26.46
CA ASP A 356 -11.39 -13.00 26.03
C ASP A 356 -10.35 -12.79 24.91
N GLY A 357 -10.23 -11.58 24.34
CA GLY A 357 -9.27 -11.26 23.28
C GLY A 357 -9.54 -11.96 21.93
N ASN A 358 -10.64 -12.69 21.80
CA ASN A 358 -10.87 -13.59 20.67
C ASN A 358 -11.19 -12.85 19.36
N TRP A 359 -11.60 -11.60 19.43
CA TRP A 359 -11.95 -10.79 18.26
C TRP A 359 -11.45 -9.38 18.47
N LYS A 360 -10.94 -8.78 17.38
CA LYS A 360 -10.53 -7.38 17.38
C LYS A 360 -11.04 -6.66 16.13
N PHE A 361 -11.24 -5.36 16.27
CA PHE A 361 -11.49 -4.42 15.19
C PHE A 361 -10.16 -3.78 14.81
N TYR A 362 -9.69 -4.14 13.62
CA TYR A 362 -8.43 -3.71 13.04
C TYR A 362 -8.67 -2.55 12.08
N GLY A 363 -7.65 -1.73 11.87
CA GLY A 363 -7.57 -0.84 10.72
C GLY A 363 -6.21 -0.92 10.07
N THR A 364 -6.14 -0.54 8.80
CA THR A 364 -4.92 -0.65 7.99
C THR A 364 -4.83 0.54 7.03
N THR A 365 -3.62 1.04 6.81
CA THR A 365 -3.29 1.96 5.72
C THR A 365 -2.79 1.24 4.47
N LEU A 366 -2.61 -0.09 4.55
CA LEU A 366 -2.17 -0.95 3.45
C LEU A 366 -3.36 -1.73 2.88
N LYS A 367 -3.35 -1.93 1.56
CA LYS A 367 -4.19 -2.96 0.92
C LYS A 367 -3.77 -4.32 1.47
N ILE A 368 -4.73 -5.12 1.93
CA ILE A 368 -4.50 -6.53 2.28
C ILE A 368 -5.14 -7.36 1.18
N ARG A 369 -4.31 -7.96 0.33
CA ARG A 369 -4.75 -8.85 -0.76
C ARG A 369 -5.63 -9.99 -0.25
N ASN A 370 -6.46 -10.53 -1.16
CA ASN A 370 -7.41 -11.60 -0.86
C ASN A 370 -6.78 -12.80 -0.13
N ASP A 371 -5.63 -13.29 -0.58
CA ASP A 371 -4.94 -14.43 0.03
C ASP A 371 -4.53 -14.16 1.47
N LYS A 372 -3.98 -12.97 1.75
CA LYS A 372 -3.58 -12.53 3.09
C LYS A 372 -4.79 -12.22 3.98
N ALA A 373 -5.83 -11.60 3.42
CA ALA A 373 -7.06 -11.29 4.14
C ALA A 373 -7.85 -12.55 4.50
N PHE A 374 -7.93 -13.52 3.57
CA PHE A 374 -8.51 -14.83 3.80
C PHE A 374 -7.75 -15.63 4.85
N ALA A 375 -6.40 -15.66 4.77
CA ALA A 375 -5.56 -16.31 5.78
C ALA A 375 -5.76 -15.69 7.18
N LYS A 376 -5.98 -14.37 7.24
CA LYS A 376 -6.36 -13.65 8.46
C LYS A 376 -7.82 -13.87 8.88
N LYS A 377 -8.63 -14.60 8.13
CA LYS A 377 -10.08 -14.74 8.36
C LYS A 377 -10.74 -13.37 8.56
N ALA A 378 -10.36 -12.41 7.73
CA ALA A 378 -10.84 -11.03 7.82
C ALA A 378 -12.32 -10.95 7.44
N TYR A 379 -13.02 -10.00 8.07
CA TYR A 379 -14.38 -9.64 7.77
C TYR A 379 -14.44 -8.17 7.40
N TYR A 380 -14.93 -7.85 6.20
CA TYR A 380 -15.13 -6.48 5.74
C TYR A 380 -16.58 -6.04 5.96
N LEU A 381 -16.78 -4.73 6.11
CA LEU A 381 -18.12 -4.16 6.27
C LEU A 381 -18.75 -3.92 4.89
N ASN A 382 -19.94 -4.47 4.67
CA ASN A 382 -20.79 -4.11 3.52
C ASN A 382 -22.27 -4.24 3.88
N GLY A 383 -23.07 -3.21 3.60
CA GLY A 383 -24.51 -3.20 3.88
C GLY A 383 -24.83 -3.41 5.37
N ASN A 384 -24.08 -2.75 6.26
CA ASN A 384 -24.21 -2.88 7.74
C ASN A 384 -23.97 -4.29 8.29
N LYS A 385 -23.27 -5.13 7.53
CA LYS A 385 -22.96 -6.50 7.89
C LYS A 385 -21.49 -6.80 7.65
N TRP A 386 -20.89 -7.54 8.58
CA TRP A 386 -19.51 -8.00 8.47
C TRP A 386 -19.48 -9.30 7.69
N TRP A 387 -18.92 -9.27 6.49
CA TRP A 387 -18.83 -10.42 5.58
C TRP A 387 -17.43 -11.00 5.61
N GLN A 388 -17.35 -12.33 5.74
CA GLN A 388 -16.06 -13.01 5.68
C GLN A 388 -15.48 -12.89 4.28
N VAL A 389 -14.18 -12.59 4.19
CA VAL A 389 -13.42 -12.66 2.94
C VAL A 389 -13.42 -14.11 2.42
N GLN A 390 -13.70 -14.27 1.14
CA GLN A 390 -13.76 -15.54 0.43
C GLN A 390 -12.47 -15.80 -0.35
N SER A 391 -11.89 -16.98 -0.19
CA SER A 391 -10.64 -17.35 -0.90
C SER A 391 -10.82 -17.31 -2.41
N GLY A 392 -9.89 -16.65 -3.11
CA GLY A 392 -9.80 -16.64 -4.57
C GLY A 392 -10.77 -15.69 -5.28
N VAL A 393 -11.52 -14.86 -4.56
CA VAL A 393 -12.43 -13.87 -5.16
C VAL A 393 -11.66 -12.57 -5.38
N ALA A 394 -11.45 -12.21 -6.65
CA ALA A 394 -10.54 -11.12 -7.08
C ALA A 394 -10.79 -9.76 -6.41
N ASN A 395 -12.04 -9.46 -6.06
CA ASN A 395 -12.44 -8.18 -5.44
C ASN A 395 -12.75 -8.29 -3.94
N ASP A 396 -12.43 -9.42 -3.32
CA ASP A 396 -12.69 -9.67 -1.91
C ASP A 396 -11.39 -9.46 -1.10
N PHE A 397 -11.05 -8.20 -0.87
CA PHE A 397 -9.82 -7.78 -0.19
C PHE A 397 -10.12 -6.66 0.81
N ILE A 398 -9.15 -6.33 1.66
CA ILE A 398 -9.28 -5.15 2.53
C ILE A 398 -8.55 -3.99 1.86
N ALA A 399 -9.30 -2.96 1.44
CA ALA A 399 -8.71 -1.77 0.83
C ALA A 399 -7.92 -0.93 1.86
N PRO A 400 -6.99 -0.06 1.42
CA PRO A 400 -6.35 0.93 2.28
C PRO A 400 -7.34 1.79 3.06
N PHE A 401 -6.92 2.27 4.22
CA PHE A 401 -7.68 3.14 5.15
C PHE A 401 -9.02 2.53 5.62
N ARG A 402 -9.22 1.23 5.42
CA ARG A 402 -10.39 0.49 5.89
C ARG A 402 -10.13 -0.16 7.24
N CYS A 403 -11.23 -0.48 7.89
CA CYS A 403 -11.25 -1.32 9.07
C CYS A 403 -11.87 -2.68 8.77
N PHE A 404 -11.47 -3.69 9.52
CA PHE A 404 -11.97 -5.05 9.37
C PHE A 404 -12.01 -5.75 10.73
N ILE A 405 -12.77 -6.83 10.82
CA ILE A 405 -12.82 -7.67 12.01
C ILE A 405 -12.07 -8.96 11.75
N SER A 406 -11.32 -9.45 12.73
CA SER A 406 -10.69 -10.77 12.66
C SER A 406 -10.56 -11.39 14.05
N SER A 407 -10.47 -12.72 14.08
CA SER A 407 -10.21 -13.49 15.29
C SER A 407 -8.73 -13.90 15.36
N PRO A 408 -7.89 -13.22 16.16
CA PRO A 408 -6.47 -13.59 16.28
C PRO A 408 -6.26 -14.98 16.90
N THR A 409 -7.22 -15.47 17.68
CA THR A 409 -7.18 -16.80 18.32
C THR A 409 -7.76 -17.90 17.44
N GLY A 410 -8.26 -17.56 16.25
CA GLY A 410 -8.89 -18.51 15.33
C GLY A 410 -10.23 -19.06 15.85
N ALA A 411 -10.94 -18.32 16.69
CA ALA A 411 -12.27 -18.68 17.19
C ALA A 411 -13.23 -19.03 16.05
N VAL A 412 -14.19 -19.91 16.33
CA VAL A 412 -15.09 -20.49 15.31
C VAL A 412 -15.76 -19.38 14.50
N ALA A 413 -15.46 -19.37 13.21
CA ALA A 413 -15.95 -18.41 12.24
C ALA A 413 -17.45 -18.59 12.01
N ALA A 414 -18.23 -17.52 12.15
CA ALA A 414 -19.55 -17.43 11.54
C ALA A 414 -19.39 -16.91 10.10
N PRO A 415 -20.28 -17.23 9.15
CA PRO A 415 -20.21 -16.67 7.80
C PRO A 415 -20.31 -15.14 7.76
N SER A 416 -20.92 -14.55 8.80
CA SER A 416 -21.08 -13.10 8.95
C SER A 416 -21.49 -12.71 10.36
N PHE A 417 -21.33 -11.44 10.70
CA PHE A 417 -21.80 -10.84 11.96
C PHE A 417 -22.61 -9.57 11.70
N PHE A 418 -23.61 -9.32 12.54
CA PHE A 418 -24.34 -8.04 12.51
C PHE A 418 -23.54 -6.92 13.19
N MET A 419 -23.86 -5.69 12.81
CA MET A 419 -23.35 -4.47 13.43
C MET A 419 -24.48 -3.76 14.18
N VAL A 420 -24.20 -3.34 15.41
CA VAL A 420 -25.13 -2.59 16.26
C VAL A 420 -24.52 -1.25 16.62
N LEU A 421 -25.30 -0.17 16.47
CA LEU A 421 -24.96 1.19 16.88
C LEU A 421 -25.77 1.54 18.13
N GLU A 422 -25.11 1.92 19.23
CA GLU A 422 -25.72 2.04 20.57
C GLU A 422 -26.36 3.42 20.88
N ASP A 423 -26.39 4.34 19.92
CA ASP A 423 -26.73 5.77 20.09
C ASP A 423 -28.18 6.07 20.45
N ASP A 424 -29.06 5.14 20.16
CA ASP A 424 -30.45 5.26 20.53
C ASP A 424 -30.59 4.44 21.80
N ASN A 425 -30.95 5.07 22.92
CA ASN A 425 -31.44 4.42 24.15
C ASN A 425 -32.68 3.53 23.94
N THR A 426 -32.91 3.06 22.71
CA THR A 426 -33.84 2.06 22.26
C THR A 426 -33.22 1.33 21.07
N ALA A 427 -33.04 0.01 21.20
CA ALA A 427 -32.80 -0.89 20.08
C ALA A 427 -34.07 -1.07 19.19
N ASP A 428 -34.93 -0.04 19.08
CA ASP A 428 -36.36 -0.22 18.79
C ASP A 428 -36.82 0.38 17.45
N GLY A 429 -36.06 1.30 16.83
CA GLY A 429 -36.55 2.09 15.70
C GLY A 429 -36.69 1.36 14.36
N ILE A 430 -35.83 0.39 14.06
CA ILE A 430 -35.84 -0.32 12.76
C ILE A 430 -36.68 -1.61 12.83
N LYS A 431 -36.81 -2.22 14.02
CA LYS A 431 -37.49 -3.52 14.20
C LYS A 431 -38.98 -3.45 14.53
N ALA A 432 -39.56 -2.31 14.90
CA ALA A 432 -41.04 -2.24 15.03
C ALA A 432 -41.73 -2.54 13.69
N LEU A 433 -41.20 -2.01 12.59
CA LEU A 433 -41.78 -2.17 11.26
C LEU A 433 -41.60 -3.59 10.69
N GLU A 434 -40.45 -4.24 10.88
CA GLU A 434 -40.19 -5.61 10.38
C GLU A 434 -40.82 -6.70 11.27
N THR A 435 -40.88 -6.50 12.60
CA THR A 435 -41.51 -7.46 13.53
C THR A 435 -43.03 -7.46 13.38
N GLU A 436 -43.64 -6.29 13.19
CA GLU A 436 -45.06 -6.21 12.81
C GLU A 436 -45.31 -6.90 11.47
N THR A 437 -44.44 -6.68 10.47
CA THR A 437 -44.62 -7.32 9.15
C THR A 437 -44.51 -8.84 9.24
N ASN A 438 -43.52 -9.39 9.97
CA ASN A 438 -43.39 -10.83 10.17
C ASN A 438 -44.52 -11.43 10.99
N THR A 439 -45.05 -10.70 11.98
CA THR A 439 -46.24 -11.09 12.72
C THR A 439 -47.46 -11.09 11.81
N ASP A 440 -47.65 -10.05 10.99
CA ASP A 440 -48.73 -9.92 10.03
C ASP A 440 -48.68 -11.06 8.99
N ILE A 441 -47.49 -11.38 8.45
CA ILE A 441 -47.24 -12.52 7.55
C ILE A 441 -47.69 -13.84 8.18
N LYS A 442 -47.42 -14.06 9.47
CA LYS A 442 -47.70 -15.33 10.14
C LYS A 442 -49.08 -15.39 10.80
N SER A 443 -49.76 -14.25 10.96
CA SER A 443 -51.02 -14.14 11.69
C SER A 443 -52.24 -14.72 10.95
N GLY A 444 -52.19 -14.78 9.62
CA GLY A 444 -53.35 -15.10 8.77
C GLY A 444 -54.46 -14.02 8.76
N LYS A 445 -54.29 -12.92 9.51
CA LYS A 445 -55.28 -11.86 9.69
C LYS A 445 -55.44 -10.98 8.45
N TYR A 446 -54.34 -10.72 7.75
CA TYR A 446 -54.30 -9.81 6.60
C TYR A 446 -54.12 -10.57 5.28
N PRO A 447 -54.83 -10.19 4.21
CA PRO A 447 -54.60 -10.76 2.89
C PRO A 447 -53.26 -10.30 2.31
N PHE A 448 -52.63 -11.22 1.58
CA PHE A 448 -51.48 -10.97 0.73
C PHE A 448 -51.93 -10.45 -0.62
N TYR A 449 -51.12 -9.55 -1.19
CA TYR A 449 -51.26 -9.09 -2.56
C TYR A 449 -49.95 -9.28 -3.31
N SER A 450 -50.04 -9.55 -4.61
CA SER A 450 -48.91 -9.43 -5.52
C SER A 450 -48.56 -7.94 -5.75
N VAL A 451 -47.39 -7.67 -6.33
CA VAL A 451 -46.94 -6.30 -6.62
C VAL A 451 -47.83 -5.56 -7.63
N ASP A 452 -48.57 -6.28 -8.48
CA ASP A 452 -49.59 -5.75 -9.40
C ASP A 452 -50.98 -5.60 -8.74
N GLY A 453 -51.08 -5.83 -7.43
CA GLY A 453 -52.29 -5.55 -6.63
C GLY A 453 -53.35 -6.65 -6.64
N LYS A 454 -53.04 -7.86 -7.12
CA LYS A 454 -53.98 -9.00 -7.07
C LYS A 454 -53.95 -9.68 -5.71
N GLN A 455 -55.11 -10.04 -5.19
CA GLN A 455 -55.23 -10.73 -3.90
C GLN A 455 -54.76 -12.19 -4.02
N MET A 456 -53.82 -12.60 -3.15
CA MET A 456 -53.15 -13.91 -3.14
C MET A 456 -53.60 -14.81 -1.97
N GLY A 457 -54.65 -14.40 -1.24
CA GLY A 457 -55.14 -15.10 -0.04
C GLY A 457 -54.37 -14.72 1.23
N ASN A 458 -54.56 -15.46 2.31
CA ASN A 458 -54.02 -15.10 3.65
C ASN A 458 -53.06 -16.15 4.21
N ASP A 459 -52.74 -17.19 3.44
CA ASP A 459 -51.89 -18.31 3.86
C ASP A 459 -50.50 -18.18 3.26
N TYR A 460 -49.51 -17.87 4.10
CA TYR A 460 -48.14 -17.68 3.67
C TYR A 460 -47.59 -18.89 2.94
N ASN A 461 -47.95 -20.11 3.35
CA ASN A 461 -47.40 -21.34 2.79
C ASN A 461 -47.86 -21.59 1.35
N LYS A 462 -48.96 -20.96 0.92
CA LYS A 462 -49.51 -21.09 -0.44
C LYS A 462 -48.94 -20.10 -1.44
N LEU A 463 -48.20 -19.10 -0.98
CA LEU A 463 -47.50 -18.17 -1.86
C LEU A 463 -46.33 -18.87 -2.58
N GLU A 464 -45.94 -18.37 -3.74
CA GLU A 464 -44.80 -18.90 -4.47
C GLU A 464 -43.49 -18.31 -3.88
N SER A 465 -42.50 -19.16 -3.60
CA SER A 465 -41.18 -18.69 -3.14
C SER A 465 -40.42 -17.99 -4.26
N GLY A 466 -39.55 -17.06 -3.90
CA GLY A 466 -38.75 -16.28 -4.84
C GLY A 466 -39.41 -15.00 -5.35
N GLN A 467 -40.56 -14.60 -4.80
CA GLN A 467 -41.36 -13.45 -5.26
C GLN A 467 -41.60 -12.40 -4.16
N MET A 468 -41.92 -11.17 -4.58
CA MET A 468 -42.31 -10.06 -3.72
C MET A 468 -43.83 -10.00 -3.54
N TYR A 469 -44.28 -9.81 -2.30
CA TYR A 469 -45.69 -9.68 -1.92
C TYR A 469 -45.91 -8.48 -1.00
N ILE A 470 -47.16 -8.11 -0.79
CA ILE A 470 -47.60 -7.03 0.09
C ILE A 470 -48.57 -7.60 1.14
N VAL A 471 -48.35 -7.29 2.42
CA VAL A 471 -49.29 -7.56 3.52
C VAL A 471 -49.48 -6.30 4.34
N ASN A 472 -50.73 -5.94 4.64
CA ASN A 472 -51.05 -4.76 5.46
C ASN A 472 -50.33 -3.46 5.00
N GLY A 473 -50.21 -3.28 3.67
CA GLY A 473 -49.52 -2.14 3.05
C GLY A 473 -47.98 -2.20 3.02
N LYS A 474 -47.36 -3.28 3.53
CA LYS A 474 -45.90 -3.45 3.65
C LYS A 474 -45.41 -4.55 2.70
N LYS A 475 -44.27 -4.33 2.03
CA LYS A 475 -43.68 -5.29 1.07
C LYS A 475 -42.77 -6.31 1.78
N PHE A 476 -42.81 -7.58 1.37
CA PHE A 476 -41.89 -8.63 1.82
C PHE A 476 -41.52 -9.58 0.69
N TYR A 477 -40.33 -10.18 0.77
CA TYR A 477 -39.88 -11.22 -0.15
C TYR A 477 -40.13 -12.59 0.46
N LYS A 478 -40.78 -13.50 -0.28
CA LYS A 478 -40.92 -14.88 0.16
C LYS A 478 -39.68 -15.67 -0.23
N ILE A 479 -38.98 -16.21 0.77
CA ILE A 479 -37.82 -17.07 0.61
C ILE A 479 -38.25 -18.45 0.10
#